data_AF-A0A0J7YPM4-F1
#
_entry.id   AF-A0A0J7YPM4-F1
#
_cell.length_a   1.000
_cell.length_b   1.000
_cell.length_c   1.000
_cell.angle_alpha   90.00
_cell.angle_beta   90.00
_cell.angle_gamma   90.00
#
_symmetry.space_group_name_H-M   'P 1'
#
loop_
_entity.id
_entity.type
_entity.pdbx_description
1 polymer ?
#
loop_
_entity_poly.entity_id
_entity_poly.type
_entity_poly.pdbx_seq_one_letter_code
_entity_poly.pdbx_strand_id
1 'polypeptide(L)'
;RDSDLPGSGLLVWHIDEDQDDNRSEKTHYKVALMQSDGERDLERGENLGDEGDPFPGSKGVHRIGPDTNPSTNDYSGASTGITISNIHESNDAVTFTISY
;
A
#
# COMPACT_ATOMS: atom_id res chain seq x y z
N ARG A 1 -0.72 -13.56 17.64
CA ARG A 1 -1.04 -13.57 16.20
C ARG A 1 -2.54 -13.54 16.08
N ASP A 2 -3.09 -12.45 15.57
CA ASP A 2 -4.52 -12.36 15.26
C ASP A 2 -4.78 -13.28 14.06
N SER A 3 -5.75 -14.17 14.18
CA SER A 3 -5.95 -15.24 13.20
C SER A 3 -6.72 -14.75 11.97
N ASP A 4 -7.35 -13.58 12.07
CA ASP A 4 -8.29 -13.05 11.09
C ASP A 4 -7.65 -11.98 10.17
N LEU A 5 -6.41 -11.57 10.44
CA LEU A 5 -5.66 -10.73 9.50
C LEU A 5 -4.99 -11.63 8.45
N PRO A 6 -5.25 -11.38 7.14
CA PRO A 6 -4.75 -12.22 6.07
C PRO A 6 -3.22 -12.25 5.99
N GLY A 7 -2.53 -11.25 6.53
CA GLY A 7 -1.07 -11.18 6.62
C GLY A 7 -0.59 -10.21 7.71
N SER A 8 0.71 -10.24 8.02
CA SER A 8 1.38 -9.24 8.86
C SER A 8 2.25 -8.32 8.00
N GLY A 9 2.55 -7.13 8.51
CA GLY A 9 3.42 -6.18 7.84
C GLY A 9 2.99 -4.72 8.00
N LEU A 10 3.56 -3.87 7.15
CA LEU A 10 3.22 -2.47 7.03
C LEU A 10 2.07 -2.30 6.02
N LEU A 11 0.98 -1.68 6.44
CA LEU A 11 -0.07 -1.22 5.54
C LEU A 11 0.16 0.27 5.22
N VAL A 12 0.00 0.63 3.95
CA VAL A 12 0.19 2.01 3.46
C VAL A 12 -1.08 2.45 2.76
N TRP A 13 -1.65 3.58 3.17
CA TRP A 13 -2.82 4.15 2.52
C TRP A 13 -2.44 5.37 1.70
N HIS A 14 -2.98 5.43 0.48
CA HIS A 14 -2.96 6.63 -0.34
C HIS A 14 -4.29 7.37 -0.14
N ILE A 15 -4.21 8.65 0.23
CA ILE A 15 -5.37 9.48 0.56
C ILE A 15 -5.44 10.65 -0.41
N ASP A 16 -6.57 10.78 -1.11
CA ASP A 16 -6.91 11.95 -1.90
C ASP A 16 -8.11 12.67 -1.29
N GLU A 17 -7.89 13.88 -0.78
CA GLU A 17 -8.95 14.71 -0.20
C GLU A 17 -9.87 15.34 -1.25
N ASP A 18 -9.48 15.35 -2.53
CA ASP A 18 -10.29 15.87 -3.64
C ASP A 18 -11.40 14.88 -4.09
N GLN A 19 -11.33 13.62 -3.66
CA GLN A 19 -12.43 12.66 -3.84
C GLN A 19 -13.50 12.82 -2.74
N ASP A 20 -14.77 12.79 -3.12
CA ASP A 20 -15.88 12.91 -2.17
C ASP A 20 -15.98 11.69 -1.23
N ASP A 21 -15.90 10.48 -1.80
CA ASP A 21 -16.06 9.22 -1.07
C ASP A 21 -15.29 8.05 -1.72
N ASN A 22 -15.45 6.85 -1.14
CA ASN A 22 -14.86 5.58 -1.62
C ASN A 22 -15.85 4.76 -2.47
N ARG A 23 -16.92 5.35 -3.02
CA ARG A 23 -17.96 4.57 -3.74
C ARG A 23 -17.64 4.32 -5.21
N SER A 24 -16.62 4.98 -5.77
CA SER A 24 -16.30 4.87 -7.19
C SER A 24 -14.80 4.91 -7.45
N GLU A 25 -14.38 4.04 -8.37
CA GLU A 25 -13.01 3.90 -8.88
C GLU A 25 -12.75 4.72 -10.16
N LYS A 26 -13.68 5.59 -10.60
CA LYS A 26 -13.61 6.21 -11.94
C LYS A 26 -12.28 6.91 -12.24
N THR A 27 -11.65 7.48 -11.22
CA THR A 27 -10.25 7.90 -11.24
C THR A 27 -9.45 7.06 -10.25
N HIS A 28 -9.90 7.05 -8.99
CA HIS A 28 -9.30 6.34 -7.85
C HIS A 28 -10.15 6.60 -6.58
N TYR A 29 -9.91 5.84 -5.51
CA TYR A 29 -10.59 6.06 -4.23
C TYR A 29 -10.03 7.23 -3.41
N LYS A 30 -10.87 7.84 -2.58
CA LYS A 30 -10.47 8.80 -1.54
C LYS A 30 -9.44 8.21 -0.58
N VAL A 31 -9.64 6.96 -0.15
CA VAL A 31 -8.70 6.23 0.71
C VAL A 31 -8.46 4.85 0.10
N ALA A 32 -7.31 4.64 -0.53
CA ALA A 32 -6.95 3.36 -1.13
C ALA A 32 -5.83 2.69 -0.33
N LEU A 33 -5.90 1.37 -0.13
CA LEU A 33 -4.78 0.62 0.39
C LEU A 33 -3.78 0.38 -0.75
N MET A 34 -2.52 0.76 -0.57
CA MET A 34 -1.46 0.36 -1.49
C MET A 34 -1.11 -1.10 -1.22
N GLN A 35 -1.52 -2.00 -2.11
CA GLN A 35 -1.21 -3.43 -2.00
C GLN A 35 0.22 -3.69 -2.49
N SER A 36 1.01 -4.40 -1.69
CA SER A 36 2.44 -4.67 -1.96
C SER A 36 2.68 -5.39 -3.28
N ASP A 37 1.75 -6.25 -3.69
CA ASP A 37 1.78 -6.94 -4.97
C ASP A 37 1.36 -6.09 -6.18
N GLY A 38 0.77 -4.92 -5.95
CA GLY A 38 0.20 -4.06 -6.99
C GLY A 38 -0.97 -4.70 -7.73
N GLU A 39 -1.59 -5.75 -7.18
CA GLU A 39 -2.61 -6.51 -7.88
C GLU A 39 -3.92 -5.73 -7.94
N ARG A 40 -4.25 -4.83 -7.01
CA ARG A 40 -5.51 -4.04 -7.00
C ARG A 40 -6.77 -4.89 -6.75
N ASP A 41 -6.64 -5.94 -5.94
CA ASP A 41 -7.73 -6.89 -5.67
C ASP A 41 -8.84 -6.30 -4.82
N LEU A 42 -8.50 -5.45 -3.84
CA LEU A 42 -9.51 -4.75 -3.03
C LEU A 42 -10.32 -3.76 -3.88
N GLU A 43 -9.64 -3.06 -4.79
CA GLU A 43 -10.22 -2.12 -5.73
C GLU A 43 -11.18 -2.80 -6.71
N ARG A 44 -10.80 -3.98 -7.21
CA ARG A 44 -11.61 -4.78 -8.12
C ARG A 44 -12.66 -5.64 -7.42
N GLY A 45 -12.59 -5.76 -6.10
CA GLY A 45 -13.44 -6.67 -5.33
C GLY A 45 -13.18 -8.14 -5.62
N GLU A 46 -11.95 -8.51 -5.99
CA GLU A 46 -11.54 -9.90 -6.26
C GLU A 46 -11.42 -10.71 -4.97
N ASN A 47 -10.96 -10.07 -3.88
CA ASN A 47 -10.88 -10.68 -2.55
C ASN A 47 -11.10 -9.63 -1.43
N LEU A 48 -11.03 -10.06 -0.17
CA LEU A 48 -11.16 -9.21 1.02
C LEU A 48 -9.79 -8.79 1.62
N GLY A 49 -8.72 -9.08 0.90
CA GLY A 49 -7.33 -8.94 1.29
C GLY A 49 -6.62 -10.28 1.49
N ASP A 50 -5.32 -10.29 1.27
CA ASP A 50 -4.44 -11.47 1.32
C ASP A 50 -3.00 -11.13 1.78
N GLU A 51 -2.10 -12.12 1.74
CA GLU A 51 -0.69 -11.95 2.16
C GLU A 51 0.13 -11.05 1.20
N GLY A 52 -0.42 -10.70 0.04
CA GLY A 52 0.13 -9.78 -0.96
C GLY A 52 -0.15 -8.30 -0.68
N ASP A 53 -1.07 -7.97 0.25
CA ASP A 53 -1.39 -6.57 0.54
C ASP A 53 -0.34 -5.87 1.42
N PRO A 54 0.07 -6.41 2.58
CA PRO A 54 1.01 -5.73 3.46
C PRO A 54 2.43 -5.71 2.87
N PHE A 55 3.24 -4.74 3.28
CA PHE A 55 4.67 -4.71 2.97
C PHE A 55 5.50 -5.33 4.11
N PRO A 56 6.53 -6.15 3.81
CA PRO A 56 6.95 -6.55 2.48
C PRO A 56 6.02 -7.60 1.82
N GLY A 57 5.21 -8.30 2.61
CA GLY A 57 4.21 -9.25 2.13
C GLY A 57 4.81 -10.43 1.38
N SER A 58 3.94 -11.20 0.72
CA SER A 58 4.32 -12.41 -0.03
C SER A 58 5.29 -12.14 -1.20
N LYS A 59 5.31 -10.90 -1.74
CA LYS A 59 6.21 -10.48 -2.83
C LYS A 59 7.56 -9.94 -2.33
N GLY A 60 7.75 -9.73 -1.04
CA GLY A 60 9.03 -9.26 -0.50
C GLY A 60 9.37 -7.81 -0.85
N VAL A 61 8.37 -6.92 -0.94
CA VAL A 61 8.60 -5.51 -1.33
C VAL A 61 9.08 -4.68 -0.13
N HIS A 62 10.40 -4.56 -0.01
CA HIS A 62 11.03 -3.82 1.09
C HIS A 62 11.19 -2.30 0.85
N ARG A 63 10.74 -1.81 -0.31
CA ARG A 63 10.81 -0.40 -0.71
C ARG A 63 9.69 -0.03 -1.67
N ILE A 64 9.04 1.10 -1.42
CA ILE A 64 8.17 1.81 -2.36
C ILE A 64 8.59 3.27 -2.49
N GLY A 65 8.46 3.82 -3.68
CA GLY A 65 8.85 5.19 -4.01
C GLY A 65 8.24 5.66 -5.33
N PRO A 66 8.68 6.82 -5.84
CA PRO A 66 8.19 7.39 -7.10
C PRO A 66 8.44 6.50 -8.32
N ASP A 67 9.44 5.61 -8.23
CA ASP A 67 9.95 4.72 -9.28
C ASP A 67 9.51 3.26 -9.11
N THR A 68 8.57 2.95 -8.22
CA THR A 68 8.08 1.58 -7.96
C THR A 68 6.65 1.37 -8.44
N ASN A 69 6.18 0.12 -8.46
CA ASN A 69 4.78 -0.23 -8.64
C ASN A 69 4.36 -1.21 -7.52
N PRO A 70 3.48 -0.82 -6.59
CA PRO A 70 2.81 0.49 -6.51
C PRO A 70 3.78 1.65 -6.26
N SER A 71 3.42 2.86 -6.70
CA SER A 71 4.26 4.07 -6.59
C SER A 71 3.73 5.02 -5.52
N THR A 72 4.60 5.82 -4.91
CA THR A 72 4.22 6.91 -3.98
C THR A 72 3.92 8.24 -4.69
N ASN A 73 3.84 8.26 -6.03
CA ASN A 73 3.39 9.44 -6.77
C ASN A 73 1.94 9.77 -6.42
N ASP A 74 1.57 11.04 -6.58
CA ASP A 74 0.17 11.41 -6.48
C ASP A 74 -0.65 10.80 -7.62
N TYR A 75 -1.97 10.94 -7.55
CA TYR A 75 -2.88 10.39 -8.58
C TYR A 75 -2.76 11.08 -9.95
N SER A 76 -2.07 12.21 -10.07
CA SER A 76 -1.70 12.81 -11.36
C SER A 76 -0.42 12.22 -11.95
N GLY A 77 0.28 11.37 -11.20
CA GLY A 77 1.57 10.79 -11.54
C GLY A 77 2.76 11.69 -11.18
N ALA A 78 2.54 12.79 -10.47
CA ALA A 78 3.62 13.66 -10.02
C ALA A 78 4.33 13.05 -8.80
N SER A 79 5.66 13.16 -8.79
CA SER A 79 6.45 12.67 -7.67
C SER A 79 6.19 13.47 -6.41
N THR A 80 5.83 12.77 -5.35
CA THR A 80 5.71 13.34 -3.99
C THR A 80 7.07 13.46 -3.30
N GLY A 81 8.13 12.86 -3.87
CA GLY A 81 9.45 12.71 -3.23
C GLY A 81 9.49 11.63 -2.15
N ILE A 82 8.34 11.11 -1.69
CA ILE A 82 8.27 10.17 -0.58
C ILE A 82 8.81 8.82 -1.01
N THR A 83 9.79 8.29 -0.28
CA THR A 83 10.21 6.89 -0.39
C THR A 83 10.12 6.23 0.98
N ILE A 84 9.47 5.07 1.03
CA ILE A 84 9.42 4.20 2.20
C ILE A 84 10.33 3.01 1.90
N SER A 85 11.31 2.75 2.75
CA SER A 85 12.34 1.73 2.52
C SER A 85 12.73 1.00 3.80
N ASN A 86 13.58 -0.02 3.68
CA ASN A 86 14.02 -0.86 4.79
C ASN A 86 12.84 -1.44 5.58
N ILE A 87 11.75 -1.81 4.88
CA ILE A 87 10.55 -2.34 5.49
C ILE A 87 10.88 -3.75 5.98
N HIS A 88 10.97 -3.97 7.29
CA HIS A 88 11.32 -5.26 7.86
C HIS A 88 10.38 -5.63 9.01
N GLU A 89 9.88 -6.86 8.94
CA GLU A 89 9.15 -7.51 10.02
C GLU A 89 10.14 -8.28 10.91
N SER A 90 10.10 -8.02 12.22
CA SER A 90 10.87 -8.74 13.23
C SER A 90 9.97 -9.07 14.41
N ASN A 91 9.59 -10.33 14.57
CA ASN A 91 8.71 -10.83 15.63
C ASN A 91 7.48 -9.93 15.88
N ASP A 92 7.57 -9.01 16.84
CA ASP A 92 6.49 -8.13 17.29
C ASP A 92 6.58 -6.69 16.75
N ALA A 93 7.48 -6.43 15.79
CA ALA A 93 7.70 -5.08 15.27
C ALA A 93 7.83 -5.06 13.74
N VAL A 94 7.29 -3.98 13.16
CA VAL A 94 7.56 -3.59 11.78
C VAL A 94 8.40 -2.33 11.82
N THR A 95 9.53 -2.33 11.12
CA THR A 95 10.45 -1.19 11.02
C THR A 95 10.52 -0.72 9.58
N PHE A 96 10.70 0.58 9.37
CA PHE A 96 10.84 1.19 8.06
C PHE A 96 11.53 2.56 8.17
N THR A 97 11.99 3.08 7.04
CA THR A 97 12.59 4.40 6.90
C THR A 97 11.78 5.22 5.90
N ILE A 98 11.50 6.49 6.24
CA ILE A 98 10.89 7.46 5.33
C ILE A 98 11.95 8.47 4.91
N SER A 99 12.03 8.76 3.62
CA SER A 99 12.81 9.88 3.05
C SER A 99 11.95 10.72 2.10
N TYR A 100 12.33 11.99 1.92
CA TYR A 100 11.67 13.01 1.11
C TYR A 100 12.69 13.81 0.29
#